data_AF-A0A958QBA6-F1
#
_entry.id   AF-A0A958QBA6-F1
#
_cell.length_a   1.000
_cell.length_b   1.000
_cell.length_c   1.000
_cell.angle_alpha   90.00
_cell.angle_beta   90.00
_cell.angle_gamma   90.00
#
_symmetry.space_group_name_H-M   'P 1'
#
loop_
_entity.id
_entity.type
_entity.pdbx_description
1 polymer ?
#
loop_
_entity_poly.entity_id
_entity_poly.type
_entity_poly.pdbx_seq_one_letter_code
_entity_poly.pdbx_strand_id
1 'polypeptide(L)'
;MSAKTHAEGKLFEHPNLRRFTALMPVATLFLIFAGALVTSHDAGLSVPDWPTSYGYHMFSFPVSLWIGSIFFEHGHRIIASCVGMLTVVLVFWVSLVETRRAVRILSFTALFAVCLQGVLGGMTVLLGLPASVSVGHALLAQAFLVILVVIAYSQSKEWFSRRDVKASSGEEKFFPLAMGACAVVYTQLFLGAVMRH
;
A
#
# COMPACT_ATOMS: atom_id res chain seq x y z
N MET A 1 -35.64 -18.22 -0.71
CA MET A 1 -34.84 -17.03 -1.11
C MET A 1 -33.44 -17.25 -0.55
N SER A 2 -32.43 -17.43 -1.42
CA SER A 2 -31.15 -18.06 -1.06
C SER A 2 -30.13 -17.05 -0.50
N ALA A 3 -29.22 -17.49 0.37
CA ALA A 3 -28.17 -16.68 0.99
C ALA A 3 -27.31 -15.88 -0.02
N LYS A 4 -27.28 -16.29 -1.29
CA LYS A 4 -26.64 -15.56 -2.39
C LYS A 4 -27.30 -14.21 -2.69
N THR A 5 -28.62 -14.14 -2.72
CA THR A 5 -29.38 -12.89 -3.00
C THR A 5 -29.20 -11.86 -1.87
N HIS A 6 -28.97 -12.32 -0.65
CA HIS A 6 -28.63 -11.46 0.50
C HIS A 6 -27.19 -10.93 0.46
N ALA A 7 -26.24 -11.67 -0.10
CA ALA A 7 -24.84 -11.25 -0.19
C ALA A 7 -24.60 -10.23 -1.31
N GLU A 8 -25.28 -10.39 -2.46
CA GLU A 8 -25.29 -9.40 -3.54
C GLU A 8 -25.91 -8.08 -3.09
N GLY A 9 -27.02 -8.12 -2.35
CA GLY A 9 -27.67 -6.93 -1.79
C GLY A 9 -26.74 -6.08 -0.91
N LYS A 10 -25.94 -6.71 -0.03
CA LYS A 10 -25.07 -6.00 0.93
C LYS A 10 -23.90 -5.23 0.30
N LEU A 11 -23.39 -5.62 -0.87
CA LEU A 11 -22.33 -4.84 -1.53
C LEU A 11 -22.88 -3.60 -2.24
N PHE A 12 -24.13 -3.66 -2.69
CA PHE A 12 -24.84 -2.47 -3.20
C PHE A 12 -25.25 -1.52 -2.06
N GLU A 13 -25.31 -1.99 -0.81
CA GLU A 13 -25.60 -1.15 0.36
C GLU A 13 -24.46 -0.18 0.73
N HIS A 14 -23.21 -0.42 0.30
CA HIS A 14 -22.06 0.44 0.65
C HIS A 14 -21.20 0.87 -0.55
N PRO A 15 -21.73 1.64 -1.52
CA PRO A 15 -20.98 2.14 -2.67
C PRO A 15 -19.76 3.00 -2.28
N ASN A 16 -19.80 3.61 -1.09
CA ASN A 16 -18.72 4.43 -0.57
C ASN A 16 -17.52 3.59 -0.13
N LEU A 17 -17.72 2.42 0.48
CA LEU A 17 -16.61 1.54 0.86
C LEU A 17 -15.88 1.05 -0.39
N ARG A 18 -16.60 0.63 -1.43
CA ARG A 18 -15.99 0.19 -2.70
C ARG A 18 -15.11 1.28 -3.32
N ARG A 19 -15.63 2.51 -3.39
CA ARG A 19 -14.88 3.67 -3.91
C ARG A 19 -13.64 3.95 -3.06
N PHE A 20 -13.79 3.90 -1.74
CA PHE A 20 -12.70 4.09 -0.80
C PHE A 20 -11.62 3.01 -0.96
N THR A 21 -11.98 1.74 -1.02
CA THR A 21 -11.02 0.65 -1.23
C THR A 21 -10.32 0.74 -2.59
N ALA A 22 -11.00 1.25 -3.63
CA ALA A 22 -10.38 1.48 -4.94
C ALA A 22 -9.42 2.68 -4.95
N LEU A 23 -9.67 3.70 -4.12
CA LEU A 23 -8.76 4.84 -3.94
C LEU A 23 -7.44 4.44 -3.29
N MET A 24 -7.46 3.50 -2.34
CA MET A 24 -6.28 3.06 -1.59
C MET A 24 -5.07 2.68 -2.47
N PRO A 25 -5.17 1.72 -3.42
CA PRO A 25 -4.04 1.37 -4.27
C PRO A 25 -3.59 2.52 -5.18
N VAL A 26 -4.49 3.40 -5.61
CA VAL A 26 -4.14 4.59 -6.40
C VAL A 26 -3.31 5.58 -5.56
N ALA A 27 -3.73 5.85 -4.33
CA ALA A 27 -2.98 6.68 -3.39
C ALA A 27 -1.61 6.07 -3.06
N THR A 28 -1.54 4.74 -2.88
CA THR A 28 -0.27 4.04 -2.65
C THR A 28 0.64 4.04 -3.88
N LEU A 29 0.10 3.95 -5.10
CA LEU A 29 0.91 4.12 -6.33
C LEU A 29 1.52 5.52 -6.40
N PHE A 30 0.76 6.56 -6.05
CA PHE A 30 1.28 7.92 -5.97
C PHE A 30 2.38 8.04 -4.89
N LEU A 31 2.20 7.39 -3.73
CA LEU A 31 3.23 7.33 -2.69
C LEU A 31 4.51 6.63 -3.16
N ILE A 32 4.40 5.49 -3.85
CA ILE A 32 5.55 4.76 -4.42
C ILE A 32 6.27 5.65 -5.44
N PHE A 33 5.53 6.37 -6.28
CA PHE A 33 6.11 7.33 -7.22
C PHE A 33 6.85 8.46 -6.50
N ALA A 34 6.25 9.04 -5.45
CA ALA A 34 6.93 10.05 -4.63
C ALA A 34 8.22 9.51 -3.99
N GLY A 35 8.21 8.26 -3.50
CA GLY A 35 9.41 7.59 -3.00
C GLY A 35 10.48 7.39 -4.09
N ALA A 36 10.06 7.02 -5.30
CA ALA A 36 10.98 6.94 -6.44
C ALA A 36 11.61 8.30 -6.78
N LEU A 37 10.87 9.41 -6.64
CA LEU A 37 11.40 10.76 -6.81
C LEU A 37 12.44 11.13 -5.75
N VAL A 38 12.26 10.71 -4.48
CA VAL A 38 13.26 10.89 -3.42
C VAL A 38 14.57 10.26 -3.82
N THR A 39 14.53 9.00 -4.25
CA THR A 39 15.75 8.29 -4.67
C THR A 39 16.32 8.84 -5.98
N SER A 40 15.50 9.37 -6.90
CA SER A 40 15.99 9.90 -8.19
C SER A 40 16.63 11.28 -8.08
N HIS A 41 16.36 12.02 -7.01
CA HIS A 41 16.96 13.32 -6.72
C HIS A 41 17.98 13.26 -5.57
N ASP A 42 18.47 12.06 -5.25
CA ASP A 42 19.41 11.80 -4.13
C ASP A 42 18.97 12.47 -2.82
N ALA A 43 17.67 12.53 -2.60
CA ALA A 43 17.06 13.29 -1.51
C ALA A 43 16.89 12.48 -0.23
N GLY A 44 17.26 11.19 -0.19
CA GLY A 44 16.93 10.28 0.91
C GLY A 44 17.55 10.61 2.28
N LEU A 45 18.50 11.55 2.34
CA LEU A 45 19.13 12.05 3.57
C LEU A 45 19.04 13.57 3.69
N SER A 46 18.16 14.20 2.92
CA SER A 46 17.98 15.66 2.93
C SER A 46 17.35 16.15 4.23
N VAL A 47 16.52 15.35 4.90
CA VAL A 47 15.93 15.57 6.22
C VAL A 47 16.57 14.57 7.21
N PRO A 48 17.52 15.01 8.05
CA PRO A 48 18.45 14.11 8.73
C PRO A 48 17.88 13.42 9.99
N ASP A 49 16.63 13.69 10.35
CA ASP A 49 15.96 13.18 11.54
C ASP A 49 14.63 12.50 11.19
N TRP A 50 14.16 11.63 12.08
CA TRP A 50 12.87 10.96 12.00
C TRP A 50 12.43 10.59 13.44
N PRO A 51 11.14 10.71 13.81
CA PRO A 51 9.97 11.03 12.99
C PRO A 51 9.73 12.54 12.77
N THR A 52 10.60 13.39 13.32
CA THR A 52 10.57 14.84 13.12
C THR A 52 11.13 15.25 11.76
N SER A 53 11.08 16.55 11.44
CA SER A 53 11.80 17.15 10.31
C SER A 53 12.51 18.40 10.80
N TYR A 54 13.82 18.35 10.89
CA TYR A 54 14.69 19.36 11.51
C TYR A 54 14.26 19.75 12.94
N GLY A 55 13.86 18.76 13.75
CA GLY A 55 13.37 18.97 15.11
C GLY A 55 11.94 19.51 15.21
N TYR A 56 11.31 19.89 14.10
CA TYR A 56 9.89 20.20 14.07
C TYR A 56 9.08 18.90 14.09
N HIS A 57 7.90 18.96 14.69
CA HIS A 57 6.89 17.97 14.36
C HIS A 57 6.65 17.99 12.84
N MET A 58 6.63 16.82 12.20
CA MET A 58 6.65 16.69 10.74
C MET A 58 5.54 17.50 10.07
N PHE A 59 4.33 17.51 10.62
CA PHE A 59 3.20 18.26 10.03
C PHE A 59 3.26 19.78 10.24
N SER A 60 4.19 20.28 11.06
CA SER A 60 4.38 21.71 11.31
C SER A 60 5.69 22.25 10.72
N PHE A 61 6.41 21.45 9.93
CA PHE A 61 7.64 21.89 9.30
C PHE A 61 7.35 22.98 8.26
N PRO A 62 7.93 24.19 8.36
CA PRO A 62 7.55 25.34 7.54
C PRO A 62 7.70 25.09 6.03
N VAL A 63 6.64 25.35 5.26
CA VAL A 63 6.61 25.15 3.79
C VAL A 63 7.69 25.98 3.09
N SER A 64 8.06 27.14 3.62
CA SER A 64 9.14 27.97 3.10
C SER A 64 10.52 27.30 3.12
N LEU A 65 10.69 26.22 3.91
CA LEU A 65 11.93 25.45 4.00
C LEU A 65 11.94 24.21 3.09
N TRP A 66 10.85 23.92 2.37
CA TRP A 66 10.75 22.78 1.46
C TRP A 66 11.41 23.11 0.12
N ILE A 67 12.72 23.32 0.13
CA ILE A 67 13.50 23.77 -1.03
C ILE A 67 14.41 22.62 -1.49
N GLY A 68 14.48 22.42 -2.81
CA GLY A 68 15.37 21.41 -3.41
C GLY A 68 15.04 19.99 -2.94
N SER A 69 16.06 19.23 -2.55
CA SER A 69 15.91 17.83 -2.12
C SER A 69 14.96 17.64 -0.92
N ILE A 70 14.87 18.63 -0.02
CA ILE A 70 13.97 18.60 1.14
C ILE A 70 12.50 18.46 0.70
N PHE A 71 12.11 19.11 -0.41
CA PHE A 71 10.75 19.01 -0.94
C PHE A 71 10.37 17.57 -1.26
N PHE A 72 11.27 16.80 -1.87
CA PHE A 72 11.01 15.42 -2.24
C PHE A 72 10.89 14.53 -1.01
N GLU A 73 11.85 14.60 -0.09
CA GLU A 73 11.86 13.71 1.07
C GLU A 73 10.73 14.04 2.05
N HIS A 74 10.58 15.31 2.41
CA HIS A 74 9.53 15.72 3.33
C HIS A 74 8.14 15.53 2.71
N GLY A 75 7.98 15.86 1.42
CA GLY A 75 6.74 15.60 0.68
C GLY A 75 6.37 14.12 0.67
N HIS A 76 7.33 13.23 0.43
CA HIS A 76 7.11 11.78 0.52
C HIS A 76 6.65 11.36 1.92
N ARG A 77 7.26 11.88 3.00
CA ARG A 77 6.86 11.57 4.39
C ARG A 77 5.42 12.02 4.71
N ILE A 78 5.01 13.18 4.20
CA ILE A 78 3.63 13.68 4.36
C ILE A 78 2.64 12.77 3.61
N ILE A 79 2.93 12.41 2.36
CA ILE A 79 2.09 11.49 1.58
C ILE A 79 2.01 10.12 2.27
N ALA A 80 3.15 9.62 2.78
CA ALA A 80 3.21 8.34 3.50
C ALA A 80 2.30 8.35 4.73
N SER A 81 2.32 9.45 5.47
CA SER A 81 1.48 9.62 6.66
C SER A 81 -0.01 9.70 6.30
N CYS A 82 -0.36 10.36 5.20
CA CYS A 82 -1.73 10.36 4.68
C CYS A 82 -2.19 8.95 4.31
N VAL A 83 -1.36 8.17 3.61
CA VAL A 83 -1.68 6.76 3.27
C VAL A 83 -1.79 5.89 4.52
N GLY A 84 -0.93 6.09 5.51
CA GLY A 84 -1.02 5.43 6.82
C GLY A 84 -2.36 5.72 7.50
N MET A 85 -2.77 6.99 7.56
CA MET A 85 -4.07 7.39 8.13
C MET A 85 -5.25 6.79 7.35
N LEU A 86 -5.22 6.83 6.02
CA LEU A 86 -6.24 6.19 5.18
C LEU A 86 -6.32 4.68 5.44
N THR A 87 -5.20 4.04 5.74
CA THR A 87 -5.16 2.61 6.09
C THR A 87 -5.80 2.34 7.45
N VAL A 88 -5.64 3.22 8.44
CA VAL A 88 -6.37 3.12 9.72
C VAL A 88 -7.88 3.24 9.49
N VAL A 89 -8.31 4.22 8.68
CA VAL A 89 -9.72 4.38 8.29
C VAL A 89 -10.23 3.12 7.57
N LEU A 90 -9.42 2.53 6.69
CA LEU A 90 -9.75 1.28 6.00
C LEU A 90 -10.03 0.15 6.99
N VAL A 91 -9.13 -0.11 7.93
CA VAL A 91 -9.30 -1.19 8.93
C VAL A 91 -10.53 -0.96 9.78
N PHE A 92 -10.74 0.27 10.24
CA PHE A 92 -11.90 0.61 11.03
C PHE A 92 -13.20 0.37 10.24
N TRP A 93 -13.31 0.93 9.04
CA TRP A 93 -14.51 0.83 8.22
C TRP A 93 -14.80 -0.64 7.83
N VAL A 94 -13.78 -1.35 7.33
CA VAL A 94 -13.91 -2.79 7.00
C VAL A 94 -14.34 -3.58 8.24
N SER A 95 -13.80 -3.30 9.42
CA SER A 95 -14.18 -4.01 10.65
C SER A 95 -15.64 -3.79 11.08
N LEU A 96 -16.25 -2.66 10.71
CA LEU A 96 -17.64 -2.36 11.03
C LEU A 96 -18.65 -3.02 10.08
N VAL A 97 -18.33 -3.09 8.78
CA VAL A 97 -19.33 -3.46 7.74
C VAL A 97 -19.04 -4.78 7.04
N GLU A 98 -17.78 -5.25 7.03
CA GLU A 98 -17.40 -6.47 6.32
C GLU A 98 -17.55 -7.70 7.21
N THR A 99 -18.30 -8.69 6.74
CA THR A 99 -18.52 -9.95 7.47
C THR A 99 -17.48 -11.01 7.12
N ARG A 100 -16.83 -10.91 5.96
CA ARG A 100 -15.82 -11.88 5.49
C ARG A 100 -14.55 -11.75 6.32
N ARG A 101 -14.29 -12.75 7.17
CA ARG A 101 -13.08 -12.85 8.01
C ARG A 101 -11.78 -12.64 7.23
N ALA A 102 -11.67 -13.18 6.02
CA ALA A 102 -10.48 -13.03 5.17
C ALA A 102 -10.18 -11.57 4.83
N VAL A 103 -11.19 -10.77 4.46
CA VAL A 103 -11.00 -9.35 4.12
C VAL A 103 -10.62 -8.54 5.36
N ARG A 104 -11.23 -8.84 6.52
CA ARG A 104 -10.85 -8.23 7.79
C ARG A 104 -9.39 -8.52 8.14
N ILE A 105 -8.96 -9.77 8.06
CA ILE A 105 -7.55 -10.15 8.29
C ILE A 105 -6.64 -9.38 7.33
N LEU A 106 -6.95 -9.36 6.03
CA LEU A 106 -6.16 -8.61 5.05
C LEU A 106 -6.04 -7.13 5.39
N SER A 107 -7.12 -6.49 5.88
CA SER A 107 -7.06 -5.08 6.30
C SER A 107 -6.11 -4.87 7.49
N PHE A 108 -6.13 -5.75 8.49
CA PHE A 108 -5.17 -5.69 9.61
C PHE A 108 -3.74 -5.98 9.15
N THR A 109 -3.55 -6.91 8.21
CA THR A 109 -2.24 -7.14 7.58
C THR A 109 -1.74 -5.91 6.84
N ALA A 110 -2.62 -5.19 6.13
CA ALA A 110 -2.27 -3.94 5.46
C ALA A 110 -1.82 -2.87 6.48
N LEU A 111 -2.53 -2.74 7.61
CA LEU A 111 -2.13 -1.82 8.69
C LEU A 111 -0.78 -2.19 9.30
N PHE A 112 -0.55 -3.48 9.57
CA PHE A 112 0.76 -3.94 10.04
C PHE A 112 1.87 -3.62 9.03
N ALA A 113 1.63 -3.90 7.74
CA ALA A 113 2.59 -3.65 6.68
C ALA A 113 2.91 -2.15 6.52
N VAL A 114 1.93 -1.25 6.63
CA VAL A 114 2.18 0.21 6.53
C VAL A 114 2.92 0.76 7.76
N CYS A 115 2.68 0.21 8.95
CA CYS A 115 3.47 0.55 10.14
C CYS A 115 4.92 0.09 9.98
N LEU A 116 5.14 -1.14 9.53
CA LEU A 116 6.47 -1.67 9.26
C LEU A 116 7.18 -0.86 8.16
N GLN A 117 6.45 -0.42 7.13
CA GLN A 117 6.94 0.52 6.12
C GLN A 117 7.47 1.82 6.72
N GLY A 118 6.70 2.46 7.61
CA GLY A 118 7.11 3.68 8.29
C GLY A 118 8.37 3.48 9.13
N VAL A 119 8.48 2.35 9.83
CA VAL A 119 9.69 1.98 10.60
C VAL A 119 10.89 1.78 9.68
N LEU A 120 10.75 0.99 8.61
CA LEU A 120 11.85 0.76 7.67
C LEU A 120 12.28 2.07 6.97
N GLY A 121 11.34 2.93 6.60
CA GLY A 121 11.64 4.25 6.01
C GLY A 121 12.28 5.22 7.00
N GLY A 122 11.93 5.17 8.30
CA GLY A 122 12.67 5.89 9.33
C GLY A 122 14.10 5.36 9.50
N MET A 123 14.26 4.03 9.46
CA MET A 123 15.57 3.37 9.54
C MET A 123 16.47 3.69 8.35
N THR A 124 15.94 3.85 7.13
CA THR A 124 16.77 4.25 5.98
C THR A 124 17.41 5.62 6.22
N VAL A 125 16.69 6.56 6.84
CA VAL A 125 17.23 7.88 7.19
C VAL A 125 18.25 7.76 8.33
N LEU A 126 17.84 7.15 9.45
CA LEU A 126 18.65 7.12 10.68
C LEU A 126 19.95 6.32 10.54
N LEU A 127 20.00 5.34 9.61
CA LEU A 127 21.16 4.48 9.40
C LEU A 127 21.99 4.88 8.16
N GLY A 128 21.63 5.94 7.44
CA GLY A 128 22.40 6.39 6.28
C GLY A 128 22.21 5.53 5.02
N LEU A 129 20.96 5.18 4.69
CA LEU A 129 20.53 4.42 3.51
C LEU A 129 21.17 3.02 3.34
N PRO A 130 21.30 2.18 4.38
CA PRO A 130 21.86 0.84 4.21
C PRO A 130 21.04 0.04 3.19
N ALA A 131 21.72 -0.59 2.23
CA ALA A 131 21.10 -1.25 1.09
C ALA A 131 20.05 -2.30 1.51
N SER A 132 20.33 -3.09 2.54
CA SER A 132 19.40 -4.12 3.04
C SER A 132 18.08 -3.53 3.56
N VAL A 133 18.12 -2.41 4.27
CA VAL A 133 16.92 -1.73 4.80
C VAL A 133 16.18 -1.04 3.67
N SER A 134 16.90 -0.37 2.76
CA SER A 134 16.29 0.36 1.64
C SER A 134 15.62 -0.57 0.64
N VAL A 135 16.27 -1.70 0.31
CA VAL A 135 15.68 -2.76 -0.53
C VAL A 135 14.49 -3.40 0.18
N GLY A 136 14.60 -3.71 1.47
CA GLY A 136 13.49 -4.24 2.26
C GLY A 136 12.28 -3.29 2.28
N HIS A 137 12.52 -2.00 2.45
CA HIS A 137 11.51 -0.94 2.36
C HIS A 137 10.87 -0.91 0.96
N ALA A 138 11.66 -0.93 -0.12
CA ALA A 138 11.12 -0.92 -1.48
C ALA A 138 10.22 -2.14 -1.76
N LEU A 139 10.63 -3.34 -1.36
CA LEU A 139 9.88 -4.58 -1.59
C LEU A 139 8.60 -4.65 -0.76
N LEU A 140 8.67 -4.29 0.51
CA LEU A 140 7.48 -4.30 1.37
C LEU A 140 6.43 -3.29 0.87
N ALA A 141 6.83 -2.19 0.24
CA ALA A 141 5.89 -1.23 -0.36
C ALA A 141 5.08 -1.87 -1.51
N GLN A 142 5.72 -2.73 -2.31
CA GLN A 142 5.05 -3.48 -3.38
C GLN A 142 4.11 -4.54 -2.81
N ALA A 143 4.52 -5.26 -1.77
CA ALA A 143 3.66 -6.22 -1.07
C ALA A 143 2.43 -5.52 -0.45
N PHE A 144 2.62 -4.36 0.16
CA PHE A 144 1.53 -3.53 0.69
C PHE A 144 0.55 -3.11 -0.41
N LEU A 145 1.05 -2.64 -1.57
CA LEU A 145 0.20 -2.33 -2.72
C LEU A 145 -0.64 -3.53 -3.17
N VAL A 146 -0.03 -4.72 -3.28
CA VAL A 146 -0.75 -5.94 -3.67
C VAL A 146 -1.85 -6.28 -2.67
N ILE A 147 -1.59 -6.16 -1.36
CA ILE A 147 -2.63 -6.38 -0.34
C ILE A 147 -3.81 -5.43 -0.56
N LEU A 148 -3.56 -4.14 -0.81
CA LEU A 148 -4.61 -3.15 -1.07
C LEU A 148 -5.38 -3.45 -2.36
N VAL A 149 -4.70 -3.88 -3.43
CA VAL A 149 -5.35 -4.31 -4.68
C VAL A 149 -6.26 -5.51 -4.44
N VAL A 150 -5.82 -6.50 -3.66
CA VAL A 150 -6.65 -7.67 -3.31
C VAL A 150 -7.88 -7.25 -2.50
N ILE A 151 -7.72 -6.34 -1.53
CA ILE A 151 -8.85 -5.79 -0.77
C ILE A 151 -9.81 -5.05 -1.72
N ALA A 152 -9.32 -4.16 -2.58
CA ALA A 152 -10.13 -3.42 -3.55
C ALA A 152 -10.89 -4.35 -4.49
N TYR A 153 -10.21 -5.37 -5.03
CA TYR A 153 -10.82 -6.37 -5.89
C TYR A 153 -11.89 -7.18 -5.15
N SER A 154 -11.68 -7.53 -3.87
CA SER A 154 -12.68 -8.23 -3.05
C SER A 154 -13.98 -7.43 -2.81
N GLN A 155 -13.94 -6.11 -3.03
CA GLN A 155 -15.07 -5.18 -2.95
C GLN A 155 -15.63 -4.78 -4.34
N SER A 156 -15.02 -5.25 -5.42
CA SER A 156 -15.38 -4.92 -6.81
C SER A 156 -16.65 -5.66 -7.26
N LYS A 157 -17.38 -5.15 -8.26
CA LYS A 157 -18.59 -5.83 -8.77
C LYS A 157 -18.22 -7.15 -9.46
N GLU A 158 -17.07 -7.15 -10.10
CA GLU A 158 -16.47 -8.25 -10.84
C GLU A 158 -16.26 -9.47 -9.94
N TRP A 159 -15.78 -9.26 -8.71
CA TRP A 159 -15.60 -10.34 -7.73
C TRP A 159 -16.92 -11.06 -7.42
N PHE A 160 -18.00 -10.31 -7.24
CA PHE A 160 -19.32 -10.89 -6.95
C PHE A 160 -19.91 -11.58 -8.18
N SER A 161 -19.88 -10.91 -9.34
CA SER A 161 -20.33 -11.50 -10.60
C SER A 161 -19.61 -12.81 -10.93
N ARG A 162 -18.28 -12.89 -10.72
CA ARG A 162 -17.50 -14.11 -10.95
C ARG A 162 -17.78 -15.19 -9.91
N ARG A 163 -18.09 -14.84 -8.65
CA ARG A 163 -18.43 -15.83 -7.62
C ARG A 163 -19.70 -16.61 -7.97
N ASP A 164 -20.61 -16.00 -8.72
CA ASP A 164 -21.82 -16.67 -9.19
C ASP A 164 -21.60 -17.53 -10.43
N VAL A 165 -20.61 -17.21 -11.25
CA VAL A 165 -20.22 -17.99 -12.45
C VAL A 165 -19.23 -19.12 -12.13
N LYS A 166 -18.41 -19.01 -11.09
CA LYS A 166 -17.30 -19.94 -10.75
C LYS A 166 -17.70 -21.37 -10.41
N ALA A 167 -18.99 -21.71 -10.41
CA ALA A 167 -19.44 -23.09 -10.23
C ALA A 167 -19.08 -24.02 -11.41
N SER A 168 -18.56 -23.52 -12.54
CA SER A 168 -18.44 -24.34 -13.77
C SER A 168 -17.20 -24.15 -14.68
N SER A 169 -16.05 -23.61 -14.24
CA SER A 169 -14.91 -23.42 -15.16
C SER A 169 -13.53 -23.76 -14.60
N GLY A 170 -12.72 -24.48 -15.39
CA GLY A 170 -11.36 -24.96 -15.09
C GLY A 170 -10.27 -23.88 -14.99
N GLU A 171 -10.54 -22.80 -14.26
CA GLU A 171 -9.62 -21.67 -14.03
C GLU A 171 -8.36 -22.07 -13.23
N GLU A 172 -8.36 -23.21 -12.54
CA GLU A 172 -7.20 -23.68 -11.76
C GLU A 172 -5.95 -23.90 -12.62
N LYS A 173 -6.11 -24.11 -13.93
CA LYS A 173 -4.99 -24.26 -14.87
C LYS A 173 -4.13 -23.01 -15.03
N PHE A 174 -4.70 -21.81 -14.81
CA PHE A 174 -3.98 -20.54 -14.98
C PHE A 174 -3.36 -20.01 -13.69
N PHE A 175 -3.73 -20.56 -12.53
CA PHE A 175 -3.21 -20.12 -11.25
C PHE A 175 -1.68 -20.30 -11.11
N PRO A 176 -1.07 -21.44 -11.50
CA PRO A 176 0.39 -21.60 -11.45
C PRO A 176 1.12 -20.60 -12.35
N LEU A 177 0.56 -20.31 -13.54
CA LEU A 177 1.13 -19.34 -14.46
C LEU A 177 1.10 -17.92 -13.89
N ALA A 178 -0.02 -17.52 -13.28
CA ALA A 178 -0.14 -16.23 -12.61
C ALA A 178 0.83 -16.11 -11.43
N MET A 179 0.98 -17.16 -10.61
CA MET A 179 1.96 -17.19 -9.52
C MET A 179 3.40 -17.15 -10.02
N GLY A 180 3.72 -17.85 -11.10
CA GLY A 180 5.02 -17.76 -11.77
C GLY A 180 5.32 -16.34 -12.26
N ALA A 181 4.36 -15.70 -12.94
CA ALA A 181 4.51 -14.32 -13.39
C ALA A 181 4.70 -13.33 -12.22
N CYS A 182 3.93 -13.46 -11.14
CA CYS A 182 4.12 -12.66 -9.93
C CYS A 182 5.52 -12.86 -9.32
N ALA A 183 6.01 -14.10 -9.27
CA ALA A 183 7.35 -14.40 -8.75
C ALA A 183 8.47 -13.79 -9.62
N VAL A 184 8.32 -13.84 -10.95
CA VAL A 184 9.27 -13.21 -11.89
C VAL A 184 9.28 -11.69 -11.70
N VAL A 185 8.12 -11.06 -11.64
CA VAL A 185 8.01 -9.60 -11.42
C VAL A 185 8.59 -9.21 -10.07
N TYR A 186 8.32 -9.96 -9.01
CA TYR A 186 8.87 -9.68 -7.68
C TYR A 186 10.40 -9.84 -7.63
N THR A 187 10.92 -10.87 -8.31
CA THR A 187 12.37 -11.05 -8.48
C THR A 187 12.99 -9.89 -9.26
N GLN A 188 12.34 -9.42 -10.33
CA GLN A 188 12.78 -8.25 -11.09
C GLN A 188 12.81 -6.99 -10.21
N LEU A 189 11.79 -6.78 -9.37
CA LEU A 189 11.74 -5.65 -8.43
C LEU A 189 12.86 -5.73 -7.40
N PHE A 190 13.15 -6.92 -6.88
CA PHE A 190 14.29 -7.16 -6.00
C PHE A 190 15.61 -6.81 -6.66
N LEU A 191 15.87 -7.35 -7.86
CA LEU A 191 17.10 -7.08 -8.60
C LEU A 191 17.25 -5.59 -8.93
N GLY A 192 16.16 -4.95 -9.37
CA GLY A 192 16.15 -3.51 -9.65
C GLY A 192 16.41 -2.65 -8.41
N ALA A 193 15.87 -3.03 -7.24
CA ALA A 193 16.14 -2.35 -5.99
C ALA A 193 17.60 -2.54 -5.55
N VAL A 194 18.14 -3.75 -5.64
CA VAL A 194 19.55 -4.05 -5.29
C VAL A 194 20.52 -3.32 -6.22
N MET A 195 20.29 -3.31 -7.54
CA MET A 195 21.19 -2.62 -8.48
C MET A 195 21.26 -1.10 -8.28
N ARG A 196 20.27 -0.53 -7.60
CA ARG A 196 20.19 0.92 -7.35
C ARG A 196 20.93 1.35 -6.07
N HIS A 197 21.22 0.42 -5.17
CA HIS A 197 21.87 0.66 -3.88
C HIS A 197 23.29 0.09 -3.84
#